data_AF-A0A920UYN8-F1
#
_entry.id   AF-A0A920UYN8-F1
#
_cell.length_a   1.000
_cell.length_b   1.000
_cell.length_c   1.000
_cell.angle_alpha   90.00
_cell.angle_beta   90.00
_cell.angle_gamma   90.00
#
_symmetry.space_group_name_H-M   'P 1'
#
loop_
_entity.id
_entity.type
_entity.pdbx_description
1 polymer ?
#
loop_
_entity_poly.entity_id
_entity_poly.type
_entity_poly.pdbx_seq_one_letter_code
_entity_poly.pdbx_strand_id
1 'polypeptide(L)'
;MIELSEGDTVTAYMSGAGGYGHAFKREPLNVLRDVETGVVTLEGAARDYGVVIMDGNVDMPATSALRAQPGIASVSQNEFGKERMAWEDVFSDERVCSLTDALEKHPPARRQRVRNKVFGTIDSRLLVPATSRRYDFCTLLDECEGAGSEFDQQIVELNTS
;
A
#
# COMPACT_ATOMS: atom_id res chain seq x y z
N MET A 1 8.49 -18.05 -19.55
CA MET A 1 7.51 -19.14 -19.32
C MET A 1 8.02 -19.89 -18.11
N ILE A 2 7.16 -20.19 -17.13
CA ILE A 2 7.54 -20.97 -15.93
C ILE A 2 6.96 -22.37 -16.12
N GLU A 3 7.78 -23.40 -15.96
CA GLU A 3 7.35 -24.81 -15.99
C GLU A 3 6.77 -25.19 -14.62
N LEU A 4 5.64 -25.90 -14.60
CA LEU A 4 4.96 -26.35 -13.37
C LEU A 4 4.90 -27.88 -13.34
N SER A 5 5.15 -28.46 -12.18
CA SER A 5 5.10 -29.90 -11.90
C SER A 5 3.88 -30.28 -11.06
N GLU A 6 3.55 -31.57 -11.03
CA GLU A 6 2.51 -32.10 -10.15
C GLU A 6 2.85 -31.79 -8.68
N GLY A 7 1.92 -31.17 -7.96
CA GLY A 7 2.11 -30.72 -6.57
C GLY A 7 2.46 -29.23 -6.42
N ASP A 8 2.76 -28.52 -7.50
CA ASP A 8 3.04 -27.08 -7.43
C ASP A 8 1.78 -26.26 -7.08
N THR A 9 1.97 -25.23 -6.25
CA THR A 9 0.92 -24.27 -5.88
C THR A 9 1.17 -22.93 -6.56
N VAL A 10 0.18 -22.43 -7.29
CA VAL A 10 0.22 -21.11 -7.93
C VAL A 10 -0.66 -20.15 -7.15
N THR A 11 -0.07 -19.05 -6.68
CA THR A 11 -0.79 -17.95 -6.02
C THR A 11 -0.79 -16.73 -6.94
N ALA A 12 -1.98 -16.22 -7.26
CA ALA A 12 -2.15 -14.99 -8.01
C ALA A 12 -2.62 -13.87 -7.08
N TYR A 13 -1.81 -12.81 -6.97
CA TYR A 13 -2.19 -11.59 -6.25
C TYR A 13 -2.78 -10.59 -7.25
N MET A 14 -4.07 -10.29 -7.08
CA MET A 14 -4.76 -9.27 -7.88
C MET A 14 -4.71 -7.93 -7.14
N SER A 15 -4.57 -6.83 -7.88
CA SER A 15 -4.71 -5.49 -7.30
C SER A 15 -6.16 -5.22 -6.92
N GLY A 16 -6.38 -4.66 -5.74
CA GLY A 16 -7.67 -4.08 -5.37
C GLY A 16 -7.94 -2.76 -6.08
N ALA A 17 -9.19 -2.31 -6.06
CA ALA A 17 -9.54 -0.94 -6.43
C ALA A 17 -9.27 0.01 -5.26
N GLY A 18 -9.14 1.31 -5.55
CA GLY A 18 -9.09 2.34 -4.51
C GLY A 18 -10.45 2.54 -3.83
N GLY A 19 -10.44 2.97 -2.57
CA GLY A 19 -11.64 3.35 -1.82
C GLY A 19 -12.15 4.74 -2.21
N TYR A 20 -13.42 5.02 -1.91
CA TYR A 20 -14.03 6.35 -2.08
C TYR A 20 -14.74 6.75 -0.79
N GLY A 21 -14.54 8.01 -0.37
CA GLY A 21 -15.17 8.54 0.82
C GLY A 21 -14.53 8.04 2.11
N HIS A 22 -15.01 8.61 3.21
CA HIS A 22 -14.53 8.27 4.54
C HIS A 22 -15.04 6.88 4.98
N ALA A 23 -14.15 5.95 5.31
CA ALA A 23 -14.51 4.57 5.64
C ALA A 23 -15.52 4.46 6.80
N PHE A 24 -15.35 5.27 7.86
CA PHE A 24 -16.25 5.28 9.03
C PHE A 24 -17.63 5.89 8.74
N LYS A 25 -17.87 6.43 7.54
CA LYS A 25 -19.22 6.85 7.09
C LYS A 25 -19.95 5.72 6.36
N ARG A 26 -19.30 4.60 6.07
CA ARG A 26 -19.97 3.43 5.49
C ARG A 26 -21.03 2.90 6.46
N GLU A 27 -22.21 2.59 5.93
CA GLU A 27 -23.32 2.04 6.71
C GLU A 27 -22.89 0.72 7.40
N PRO A 28 -23.10 0.55 8.72
CA PRO A 28 -22.63 -0.63 9.45
C PRO A 28 -23.15 -1.95 8.90
N LEU A 29 -24.41 -1.99 8.44
CA LEU A 29 -25.00 -3.19 7.84
C LEU A 29 -24.38 -3.55 6.49
N ASN A 30 -23.83 -2.59 5.75
CA ASN A 30 -23.07 -2.89 4.54
C ASN A 30 -21.71 -3.49 4.89
N VAL A 31 -21.06 -3.02 5.96
CA VAL A 31 -19.81 -3.61 6.46
C VAL A 31 -20.04 -5.05 6.95
N LEU A 32 -21.17 -5.33 7.61
CA LEU A 32 -21.54 -6.70 7.97
C LEU A 32 -21.62 -7.59 6.73
N ARG A 33 -22.28 -7.14 5.65
CA ARG A 33 -22.33 -7.89 4.38
C ARG A 33 -20.95 -8.10 3.77
N ASP A 34 -20.07 -7.10 3.85
CA ASP A 34 -18.68 -7.24 3.38
C ASP A 34 -17.93 -8.32 4.18
N VAL A 35 -18.24 -8.46 5.48
CA VAL A 35 -17.72 -9.54 6.33
C VAL A 35 -18.32 -10.89 5.99
N GLU A 36 -19.64 -10.96 5.81
CA GLU A 36 -20.34 -12.20 5.43
C GLU A 36 -19.88 -12.73 4.06
N THR A 37 -19.48 -11.83 3.15
CA THR A 37 -18.97 -12.17 1.82
C THR A 37 -17.45 -12.39 1.79
N GLY A 38 -16.76 -12.23 2.93
CA GLY A 38 -15.32 -12.45 3.05
C GLY A 38 -14.44 -11.38 2.40
N VAL A 39 -15.02 -10.24 2.02
CA VAL A 39 -14.27 -9.09 1.46
C VAL A 39 -13.53 -8.35 2.59
N VAL A 40 -14.10 -8.33 3.80
CA VAL A 40 -13.55 -7.71 4.99
C VAL A 40 -13.50 -8.73 6.12
N THR A 41 -12.46 -8.71 6.97
CA THR A 41 -12.42 -9.57 8.16
C THR A 41 -13.16 -8.91 9.33
N LEU A 42 -13.51 -9.67 10.37
CA LEU A 42 -14.12 -9.10 11.59
C LEU A 42 -13.22 -8.02 12.22
N GLU A 43 -11.91 -8.25 12.25
CA GLU A 43 -10.93 -7.30 12.76
C GLU A 43 -10.81 -6.07 11.86
N GLY A 44 -10.88 -6.26 10.53
CA GLY A 44 -10.89 -5.18 9.55
C GLY A 44 -12.14 -4.31 9.66
N ALA A 45 -13.31 -4.89 9.93
CA ALA A 45 -14.55 -4.13 10.16
C ALA A 45 -14.39 -3.14 11.33
N ALA A 46 -13.80 -3.58 12.43
CA ALA A 46 -13.57 -2.73 13.59
C ALA A 46 -12.46 -1.70 13.31
N ARG A 47 -11.31 -2.13 12.78
CA ARG A 47 -10.14 -1.27 12.55
C ARG A 47 -10.38 -0.21 11.49
N ASP A 48 -10.91 -0.61 10.33
CA ASP A 48 -10.92 0.22 9.12
C ASP A 48 -12.24 0.97 8.94
N TYR A 49 -13.36 0.42 9.43
CA TYR A 49 -14.70 1.01 9.30
C TYR A 49 -15.31 1.45 10.63
N GLY A 50 -14.66 1.15 11.76
CA GLY A 50 -15.19 1.44 13.09
C GLY A 50 -16.46 0.66 13.41
N VAL A 51 -16.69 -0.50 12.79
CA VAL A 51 -17.90 -1.33 12.96
C VAL A 51 -17.55 -2.56 13.77
N VAL A 52 -18.21 -2.73 14.92
CA VAL A 52 -18.04 -3.88 15.78
C VAL A 52 -19.12 -4.91 15.44
N ILE A 53 -18.70 -6.15 15.15
CA ILE A 53 -19.60 -7.26 14.85
C ILE A 53 -19.38 -8.35 15.90
N MET A 54 -20.45 -8.76 16.56
CA MET A 54 -20.46 -9.84 17.55
C MET A 54 -21.61 -10.79 17.24
N ASP A 55 -21.33 -12.10 17.31
CA ASP A 55 -22.32 -13.16 17.05
C ASP A 55 -23.11 -12.94 15.74
N GLY A 56 -22.41 -12.52 14.68
CA GLY A 56 -22.98 -12.27 13.35
C GLY A 56 -23.85 -11.01 13.26
N ASN A 57 -23.86 -10.15 14.27
CA ASN A 57 -24.69 -8.94 14.31
C ASN A 57 -23.82 -7.70 14.58
N VAL A 58 -24.25 -6.55 14.04
CA VAL A 58 -23.61 -5.27 14.36
C VAL A 58 -23.93 -4.87 15.79
N ASP A 59 -22.90 -4.66 16.61
CA ASP A 59 -23.02 -3.99 17.90
C ASP A 59 -23.08 -2.48 17.67
N MET A 60 -24.30 -1.95 17.63
CA MET A 60 -24.54 -0.53 17.41
C MET A 60 -23.94 0.35 18.52
N PRO A 61 -24.14 0.07 19.83
CA PRO A 61 -23.45 0.79 20.90
C PRO A 61 -21.93 0.86 20.75
N ALA A 62 -21.26 -0.28 20.53
CA ALA A 62 -19.80 -0.33 20.41
C ALA A 62 -19.31 0.37 19.13
N THR A 63 -20.05 0.22 18.02
CA THR A 63 -19.79 0.91 16.75
C THR A 63 -19.89 2.43 16.93
N SER A 64 -20.94 2.93 17.61
CA SER A 64 -21.09 4.36 17.88
C SER A 64 -19.97 4.90 18.77
N ALA A 65 -19.61 4.16 19.82
CA ALA A 65 -18.51 4.55 20.71
C ALA A 65 -17.16 4.60 19.97
N LEU A 66 -16.89 3.62 19.12
CA LEU A 66 -15.66 3.56 18.31
C LEU A 66 -15.58 4.72 17.32
N ARG A 67 -16.69 5.01 16.62
CA ARG A 67 -16.77 6.12 15.64
C ARG A 67 -16.74 7.51 16.28
N ALA A 68 -17.05 7.62 17.58
CA ALA A 68 -17.03 8.88 18.31
C ALA A 68 -15.63 9.26 18.84
N GLN A 69 -14.62 8.40 18.67
CA GLN A 69 -13.28 8.69 19.19
C GLN A 69 -12.65 9.91 18.48
N PRO A 70 -11.98 10.81 19.23
CA PRO A 70 -11.26 11.94 18.65
C PRO A 70 -10.20 11.47 17.64
N GLY A 71 -10.08 12.14 16.50
CA GLY A 71 -9.15 11.76 15.43
C GLY A 71 -9.82 11.06 14.24
N ILE A 72 -10.93 10.36 14.46
CA ILE A 72 -11.70 9.72 13.37
C ILE A 72 -12.54 10.76 12.62
N ALA A 73 -13.13 11.73 13.32
CA ALA A 73 -13.97 12.76 12.70
C ALA A 73 -13.18 13.79 11.85
N SER A 74 -11.85 13.83 11.99
CA SER A 74 -10.95 14.76 11.29
C SER A 74 -10.28 14.19 10.05
N VAL A 75 -10.41 12.89 9.78
CA VAL A 75 -9.83 12.23 8.59
C VAL A 75 -10.51 12.80 7.34
N SER A 76 -9.71 13.12 6.33
CA SER A 76 -10.20 13.77 5.11
C SER A 76 -11.11 12.83 4.30
N GLN A 77 -12.02 13.39 3.49
CA GLN A 77 -13.02 12.55 2.80
C GLN A 77 -12.42 11.53 1.84
N ASN A 78 -11.22 11.76 1.30
CA ASN A 78 -10.52 10.85 0.41
C ASN A 78 -9.06 10.68 0.87
N GLU A 79 -8.87 10.47 2.17
CA GLU A 79 -7.52 10.26 2.70
C GLU A 79 -6.90 9.01 2.09
N PHE A 80 -5.67 9.15 1.60
CA PHE A 80 -4.90 7.99 1.18
C PHE A 80 -4.48 7.18 2.40
N GLY A 81 -4.48 5.86 2.28
CA GLY A 81 -4.05 4.97 3.37
C GLY A 81 -2.62 5.27 3.80
N LYS A 82 -2.30 4.96 5.07
CA LYS A 82 -0.97 5.16 5.67
C LYS A 82 0.16 4.56 4.83
N GLU A 83 -0.12 3.48 4.10
CA GLU A 83 0.83 2.79 3.23
C GLU A 83 1.18 3.65 2.01
N ARG A 84 0.19 4.34 1.43
CA ARG A 84 0.43 5.30 0.34
C ARG A 84 1.13 6.54 0.87
N MET A 85 0.76 7.03 2.04
CA MET A 85 1.45 8.18 2.65
C MET A 85 2.93 7.86 2.92
N ALA A 86 3.24 6.70 3.49
CA ALA A 86 4.62 6.24 3.69
C ALA A 86 5.38 6.10 2.36
N TRP A 87 4.71 5.57 1.32
CA TRP A 87 5.28 5.51 -0.02
C TRP A 87 5.59 6.90 -0.59
N GLU A 88 4.65 7.83 -0.52
CA GLU A 88 4.80 9.18 -1.09
C GLU A 88 5.77 10.07 -0.30
N ASP A 89 6.00 9.79 0.98
CA ASP A 89 7.03 10.45 1.78
C ASP A 89 8.44 10.22 1.20
N VAL A 90 8.71 8.99 0.76
CA VAL A 90 9.98 8.61 0.13
C VAL A 90 9.95 8.86 -1.37
N PHE A 91 8.93 8.34 -2.06
CA PHE A 91 8.78 8.32 -3.51
C PHE A 91 7.63 9.23 -3.97
N SER A 92 7.72 10.52 -3.64
CA SER A 92 6.74 11.52 -4.06
C SER A 92 6.57 11.56 -5.58
N ASP A 93 5.43 12.09 -6.03
CA ASP A 93 5.15 12.27 -7.46
C ASP A 93 6.28 13.01 -8.19
N GLU A 94 6.83 14.07 -7.58
CA GLU A 94 7.96 14.83 -8.13
C GLU A 94 9.21 13.96 -8.34
N ARG A 95 9.54 13.14 -7.35
CA ARG A 95 10.71 12.24 -7.41
C ARG A 95 10.51 11.13 -8.42
N VAL A 96 9.31 10.53 -8.48
CA VAL A 96 9.00 9.47 -9.44
C VAL A 96 8.96 10.00 -10.88
N CYS A 97 8.47 11.22 -11.10
CA CYS A 97 8.56 11.91 -12.39
C CYS A 97 10.03 12.13 -12.77
N SER A 98 10.84 12.66 -11.86
CA SER A 98 12.28 12.90 -12.09
C SER A 98 13.05 11.61 -12.40
N LEU A 99 12.72 10.50 -11.73
CA LEU A 99 13.27 9.18 -12.06
C LEU A 99 12.84 8.74 -13.46
N THR A 100 11.57 8.95 -13.81
CA THR A 100 11.04 8.55 -15.14
C THR A 100 11.76 9.30 -16.25
N ASP A 101 11.92 10.63 -16.11
CA ASP A 101 12.67 11.47 -17.05
C ASP A 101 14.13 11.03 -17.19
N ALA A 102 14.79 10.64 -16.08
CA ALA A 102 16.15 10.10 -16.11
C ALA A 102 16.21 8.76 -16.85
N LEU A 103 15.25 7.85 -16.61
CA LEU A 103 15.19 6.55 -17.24
C LEU A 103 14.95 6.63 -18.75
N GLU A 104 14.22 7.63 -19.23
CA GLU A 104 13.93 7.80 -20.66
C GLU A 104 15.18 8.04 -21.50
N LYS A 105 16.23 8.62 -20.90
CA LYS A 105 17.56 8.84 -21.52
C LYS A 105 18.31 7.53 -21.80
N HIS A 106 17.88 6.41 -21.22
CA HIS A 106 18.46 5.10 -21.47
C HIS A 106 17.66 4.28 -22.50
N PRO A 107 18.33 3.35 -23.25
CA PRO A 107 17.65 2.40 -24.11
C PRO A 107 16.59 1.59 -23.35
N PRO A 108 15.41 1.28 -23.95
CA PRO A 108 14.32 0.59 -23.28
C PRO A 108 14.74 -0.69 -22.53
N ALA A 109 15.63 -1.49 -23.13
CA ALA A 109 16.14 -2.73 -22.55
C ALA A 109 16.95 -2.54 -21.24
N ARG A 110 17.48 -1.34 -20.98
CA ARG A 110 18.25 -1.02 -19.77
C ARG A 110 17.41 -0.38 -18.67
N ARG A 111 16.25 0.21 -19.00
CA ARG A 111 15.44 1.02 -18.06
C ARG A 111 15.05 0.25 -16.81
N GLN A 112 14.55 -0.98 -16.97
CA GLN A 112 14.17 -1.81 -15.82
C GLN A 112 15.35 -2.15 -14.92
N ARG A 113 16.52 -2.45 -15.49
CA ARG A 113 17.73 -2.75 -14.71
C ARG A 113 18.22 -1.53 -13.94
N VAL A 114 18.19 -0.35 -14.55
CA VAL A 114 18.56 0.92 -13.90
C VAL A 114 17.57 1.25 -12.79
N ARG A 115 16.26 1.15 -13.05
CA ARG A 115 15.20 1.32 -12.04
C ARG A 115 15.41 0.39 -10.85
N ASN A 116 15.64 -0.90 -11.08
CA ASN A 116 15.88 -1.86 -10.01
C ASN A 116 17.14 -1.51 -9.21
N LYS A 117 18.19 -0.98 -9.84
CA LYS A 117 19.37 -0.52 -9.11
C LYS A 117 19.01 0.61 -8.13
N VAL A 118 18.28 1.62 -8.58
CA VAL A 118 17.86 2.75 -7.72
C VAL A 118 17.03 2.26 -6.55
N PHE A 119 15.94 1.52 -6.80
CA PHE A 119 15.07 1.03 -5.72
C PHE A 119 15.80 0.05 -4.78
N GLY A 120 16.70 -0.78 -5.30
CA GLY A 120 17.46 -1.72 -4.49
C GLY A 120 18.51 -1.09 -3.60
N THR A 121 19.02 0.10 -3.96
CA THR A 121 19.90 0.89 -3.09
C THR A 121 19.14 1.39 -1.86
N ILE A 122 17.89 1.85 -2.04
CA ILE A 122 17.03 2.28 -0.93
C ILE A 122 16.70 1.12 0.00
N ASP A 123 16.12 0.05 -0.57
CA ASP A 123 15.91 -1.18 0.16
C ASP A 123 15.75 -2.35 -0.83
N SER A 124 16.58 -3.38 -0.66
CA SER A 124 16.50 -4.61 -1.45
C SER A 124 15.12 -5.31 -1.39
N ARG A 125 14.36 -5.12 -0.31
CA ARG A 125 13.00 -5.64 -0.12
C ARG A 125 11.99 -5.01 -1.08
N LEU A 126 12.28 -3.86 -1.68
CA LEU A 126 11.46 -3.26 -2.74
C LEU A 126 11.54 -4.03 -4.07
N LEU A 127 12.55 -4.88 -4.22
CA LEU A 127 12.77 -5.69 -5.41
C LEU A 127 12.22 -7.12 -5.30
N VAL A 128 11.42 -7.42 -4.25
CA VAL A 128 10.90 -8.77 -4.06
C VAL A 128 10.10 -9.22 -5.29
N PRO A 129 10.34 -10.47 -5.75
CA PRO A 129 9.52 -11.07 -6.79
C PRO A 129 8.04 -11.02 -6.42
N ALA A 130 7.16 -10.95 -7.41
CA ALA A 130 5.71 -10.98 -7.18
C ALA A 130 5.23 -12.27 -6.47
N THR A 131 6.06 -13.32 -6.46
CA THR A 131 5.82 -14.60 -5.79
C THR A 131 6.17 -14.59 -4.30
N SER A 132 6.87 -13.55 -3.82
CA SER A 132 7.23 -13.41 -2.41
C SER A 132 6.18 -12.59 -1.67
N ARG A 133 6.04 -12.84 -0.37
CA ARG A 133 5.21 -12.00 0.50
C ARG A 133 5.72 -10.56 0.43
N ARG A 134 4.84 -9.63 0.02
CA ARG A 134 5.15 -8.20 0.01
C ARG A 134 5.14 -7.65 1.45
N TYR A 135 6.02 -6.69 1.70
CA TYR A 135 6.13 -6.01 2.98
C TYR A 135 5.15 -4.84 3.07
N ASP A 136 4.72 -4.54 4.29
CA ASP A 136 3.95 -3.33 4.60
C ASP A 136 4.86 -2.11 4.41
N PHE A 137 4.42 -1.12 3.63
CA PHE A 137 5.27 0.03 3.29
C PHE A 137 5.52 0.95 4.47
N CYS A 138 4.62 1.02 5.45
CA CYS A 138 4.88 1.79 6.67
C CYS A 138 6.08 1.18 7.38
N THR A 139 6.06 -0.13 7.64
CA THR A 139 7.18 -0.79 8.31
C THR A 139 8.47 -0.75 7.48
N LEU A 140 8.37 -0.99 6.18
CA LEU A 140 9.56 -1.06 5.31
C LEU A 140 10.27 0.29 5.21
N LEU A 141 9.54 1.39 5.08
CA LEU A 141 10.14 2.72 4.86
C LEU A 141 10.45 3.46 6.16
N ASP A 142 9.71 3.20 7.25
CA ASP A 142 10.04 3.74 8.58
C ASP A 142 11.44 3.29 9.06
N GLU A 143 11.88 2.09 8.63
CA GLU A 143 13.21 1.54 8.95
C GLU A 143 14.34 2.14 8.09
N CYS A 144 14.02 2.90 7.05
CA CYS A 144 14.97 3.45 6.08
C CYS A 144 15.20 4.95 6.29
N GLU A 145 15.90 5.32 7.37
CA GLU A 145 16.23 6.73 7.65
C GLU A 145 16.91 7.40 6.45
N GLY A 146 16.38 8.53 6.00
CA GLY A 146 16.96 9.31 4.89
C GLY A 146 16.70 8.75 3.49
N ALA A 147 15.85 7.72 3.34
CA ALA A 147 15.52 7.08 2.06
C ALA A 147 15.13 8.08 0.96
N GLY A 148 14.36 9.12 1.28
CA GLY A 148 14.00 10.16 0.31
C GLY A 148 15.22 10.91 -0.23
N SER A 149 16.16 11.30 0.64
CA SER A 149 17.39 11.99 0.23
C SER A 149 18.34 11.08 -0.55
N GLU A 150 18.42 9.81 -0.19
CA GLU A 150 19.20 8.82 -0.94
C GLU A 150 18.60 8.59 -2.34
N PHE A 151 17.27 8.56 -2.45
CA PHE A 151 16.59 8.46 -3.74
C PHE A 151 16.87 9.67 -4.62
N ASP A 152 16.85 10.88 -4.06
CA ASP A 152 17.21 12.11 -4.77
C ASP A 152 18.65 12.05 -5.29
N GLN A 153 19.60 11.57 -4.48
CA GLN A 153 21.01 11.39 -4.89
C GLN A 153 21.16 10.40 -6.05
N GLN A 154 20.46 9.27 -6.01
CA GLN A 154 20.50 8.29 -7.09
C GLN A 154 19.97 8.87 -8.42
N ILE A 155 18.93 9.71 -8.39
CA ILE A 155 18.43 10.38 -9.61
C ILE A 155 19.46 11.36 -10.17
N VAL A 156 20.19 12.09 -9.31
CA VAL A 156 21.28 12.99 -9.74
C VAL A 156 22.41 12.21 -10.39
N GLU A 157 22.84 11.09 -9.80
CA GLU A 157 23.87 10.21 -10.36
C GLU A 157 23.47 9.70 -11.76
N LEU A 158 22.23 9.27 -11.95
CA LEU A 158 21.75 8.80 -13.26
C LEU A 158 21.76 9.87 -14.35
N ASN A 159 21.52 11.13 -13.98
CA ASN A 159 21.50 12.24 -14.93
C ASN A 159 22.91 12.75 -15.29
N THR A 160 23.93 12.36 -14.52
CA THR A 160 25.34 12.79 -14.72
C THR A 160 26.20 11.71 -15.39
N SER A 161 25.72 10.47 -15.48
CA SER A 161 26.39 9.33 -16.12
C SER A 161 26.00 9.14 -17.59
#